data_AF-A0A6H9GZS8-F1
#
_entry.id   AF-A0A6H9GZS8-F1
#
_cell.length_a   1.000
_cell.length_b   1.000
_cell.length_c   1.000
_cell.angle_alpha   90.00
_cell.angle_beta   90.00
_cell.angle_gamma   90.00
#
_symmetry.space_group_name_H-M   'P 1'
#
loop_
_entity.id
_entity.type
_entity.pdbx_description
1 polymer ?
#
loop_
_entity_poly.entity_id
_entity_poly.type
_entity_poly.pdbx_seq_one_letter_code
_entity_poly.pdbx_strand_id
1 'polypeptide(L)'
;MVHIYSCQLELHDSLYYATREIGRLYETKPVIHNYALCYALGLVNSDSYRYFCCEQIPQYQEHLNTLNEEKIYVTPARAIIHTAVLNTWKYGNNNYHVEMEKTKKNIPSFGRAKEITPESVFECFIISDHPLQLPKWIRLGKWMSKAEVKLTELSLSKQKEDLFIYPYPLNPLDVMFTHEVISYDVINMPPVSLIRNVQMCGEYYPISDRTDLKIPARLSYRFG
;
A
#
# COMPACT_ATOMS: atom_id res chain seq x y z
N MET A 1 10.23 -23.07 -3.31
CA MET A 1 11.47 -22.35 -3.68
C MET A 1 11.11 -20.88 -3.56
N VAL A 2 11.92 -20.04 -2.94
CA VAL A 2 11.51 -18.64 -2.73
C VAL A 2 11.66 -17.87 -4.04
N HIS A 3 10.58 -17.23 -4.47
CA HIS A 3 10.50 -16.30 -5.58
C HIS A 3 10.30 -14.90 -5.01
N ILE A 4 11.06 -13.92 -5.50
CA ILE A 4 10.82 -12.52 -5.19
C ILE A 4 10.60 -11.76 -6.48
N TYR A 5 9.50 -11.01 -6.51
CA TYR A 5 9.14 -10.16 -7.62
C TYR A 5 9.25 -8.69 -7.23
N SER A 6 9.82 -7.87 -8.11
CA SER A 6 9.57 -6.43 -8.12
C SER A 6 8.26 -6.16 -8.86
N CYS A 7 7.30 -5.57 -8.16
CA CYS A 7 6.00 -5.19 -8.68
C CYS A 7 5.97 -3.66 -8.83
N GLN A 8 5.91 -3.19 -10.07
CA GLN A 8 5.76 -1.79 -10.39
C GLN A 8 4.30 -1.47 -10.73
N LEU A 9 3.78 -0.41 -10.13
CA LEU A 9 2.43 0.08 -10.33
C LEU A 9 2.51 1.46 -10.98
N GLU A 10 2.04 1.56 -12.21
CA GLU A 10 1.94 2.83 -12.94
C GLU A 10 0.50 3.33 -12.88
N LEU A 11 0.28 4.54 -12.39
CA LEU A 11 -1.06 5.11 -12.28
C LEU A 11 -1.54 5.63 -13.64
N HIS A 12 -2.75 5.23 -14.03
CA HIS A 12 -3.44 5.73 -15.24
C HIS A 12 -4.60 6.66 -14.91
N ASP A 13 -4.84 6.91 -13.61
CA ASP A 13 -5.89 7.78 -13.09
C ASP A 13 -5.45 8.37 -11.75
N SER A 14 -6.06 9.48 -11.32
CA SER A 14 -5.72 10.14 -10.06
C SER A 14 -5.99 9.23 -8.87
N LEU A 15 -4.96 8.96 -8.07
CA LEU A 15 -5.07 8.11 -6.88
C LEU A 15 -5.40 8.94 -5.65
N TYR A 16 -6.51 8.59 -5.01
CA TYR A 16 -6.99 9.23 -3.81
C TYR A 16 -7.29 8.23 -2.68
N TYR A 17 -6.72 8.48 -1.51
CA TYR A 17 -7.20 7.97 -0.23
C TYR A 17 -6.66 8.86 0.90
N ALA A 18 -7.45 9.04 1.96
CA ALA A 18 -7.06 9.90 3.06
C ALA A 18 -5.99 9.21 3.92
N THR A 19 -4.74 9.63 3.74
CA THR A 19 -3.63 9.23 4.62
C THR A 19 -3.51 10.19 5.80
N ARG A 20 -3.74 11.48 5.55
CA ARG A 20 -3.76 12.53 6.56
C ARG A 20 -4.95 13.45 6.31
N GLU A 21 -5.64 13.80 7.38
CA GLU A 21 -6.77 14.73 7.35
C GLU A 21 -6.42 15.96 8.19
N ILE A 22 -6.44 17.14 7.58
CA ILE A 22 -6.15 18.43 8.23
C ILE A 22 -7.33 19.37 7.96
N GLY A 23 -8.31 19.36 8.87
CA GLY A 23 -9.54 20.13 8.69
C GLY A 23 -10.33 19.67 7.45
N ARG A 24 -10.28 20.46 6.37
CA ARG A 24 -10.93 20.15 5.08
C ARG A 24 -9.96 19.73 3.98
N LEU A 25 -8.68 19.58 4.31
CA LEU A 25 -7.65 19.07 3.41
C LEU A 25 -7.44 17.58 3.68
N TYR A 26 -7.67 16.78 2.66
CA TYR A 26 -7.45 15.33 2.65
C TYR A 26 -6.24 15.05 1.78
N GLU A 27 -5.18 14.50 2.36
CA GLU A 27 -3.92 14.25 1.66
C GLU A 27 -3.66 12.75 1.48
N THR A 28 -3.32 12.38 0.25
CA THR A 28 -2.76 11.07 -0.10
C THR A 28 -1.24 11.17 -0.03
N LYS A 29 -0.60 10.42 0.87
CA LYS A 29 0.87 10.32 0.87
C LYS A 29 1.33 9.39 -0.25
N PRO A 30 2.57 9.56 -0.75
CA PRO A 30 3.13 8.75 -1.85
C PRO A 30 3.59 7.35 -1.38
N VAL A 31 2.74 6.64 -0.63
CA VAL A 31 2.97 5.29 -0.10
C VAL A 31 1.65 4.53 -0.07
N ILE A 32 1.62 3.33 -0.65
CA ILE A 32 0.45 2.44 -0.64
C ILE A 32 0.66 1.33 0.39
N HIS A 33 -0.30 1.13 1.28
CA HIS A 33 -0.21 0.15 2.35
C HIS A 33 -0.22 -1.29 1.80
N ASN A 34 0.52 -2.21 2.43
CA ASN A 34 0.58 -3.62 1.99
C ASN A 34 -0.80 -4.29 1.99
N TYR A 35 -1.60 -4.09 3.03
CA TYR A 35 -2.95 -4.66 3.09
C TYR A 35 -3.79 -4.24 1.87
N ALA A 36 -3.81 -2.95 1.52
CA ALA A 36 -4.55 -2.46 0.36
C ALA A 36 -4.05 -3.08 -0.96
N LEU A 37 -2.73 -3.30 -1.09
CA LEU A 37 -2.16 -3.97 -2.25
C LEU A 37 -2.62 -5.43 -2.37
N CYS A 38 -2.77 -6.14 -1.26
CA CYS A 38 -3.24 -7.54 -1.28
C CYS A 38 -4.64 -7.67 -1.88
N TYR A 39 -5.54 -6.75 -1.52
CA TYR A 39 -6.88 -6.68 -2.11
C TYR A 39 -6.82 -6.27 -3.58
N ALA A 40 -6.07 -5.21 -3.89
CA ALA A 40 -6.04 -4.66 -5.24
C ALA A 40 -5.38 -5.58 -6.27
N LEU A 41 -4.36 -6.34 -5.87
CA LEU A 41 -3.71 -7.35 -6.70
C LEU A 41 -4.57 -8.61 -6.88
N GLY A 42 -5.71 -8.71 -6.19
CA GLY A 42 -6.60 -9.86 -6.27
C GLY A 42 -6.07 -11.11 -5.56
N LEU A 43 -5.09 -10.95 -4.66
CA LEU A 43 -4.53 -12.07 -3.88
C LEU A 43 -5.51 -12.56 -2.81
N VAL A 44 -6.28 -11.64 -2.24
CA VAL A 44 -7.34 -12.00 -1.29
C VAL A 44 -8.59 -12.44 -2.06
N ASN A 45 -8.94 -13.72 -1.95
CA ASN A 45 -10.16 -14.25 -2.54
C ASN A 45 -11.37 -13.98 -1.65
N SER A 46 -12.00 -12.82 -1.82
CA SER A 46 -13.27 -12.49 -1.16
C SER A 46 -14.23 -11.85 -2.16
N ASP A 47 -15.35 -12.52 -2.42
CA ASP A 47 -16.37 -11.99 -3.33
C ASP A 47 -17.01 -10.71 -2.77
N SER A 48 -17.08 -10.58 -1.44
CA SER A 48 -17.67 -9.43 -0.74
C SER A 48 -16.75 -8.21 -0.58
N TYR A 49 -15.43 -8.34 -0.77
CA TYR A 49 -14.48 -7.23 -0.56
C TYR A 49 -13.66 -6.84 -1.79
N ARG A 50 -13.99 -7.40 -2.97
CA ARG A 50 -13.27 -7.10 -4.22
C ARG A 50 -13.56 -5.70 -4.79
N TYR A 51 -14.80 -5.23 -4.66
CA TYR A 51 -15.24 -3.94 -5.23
C TYR A 51 -16.05 -3.10 -4.26
N PHE A 52 -16.93 -3.73 -3.48
CA PHE A 52 -17.83 -3.05 -2.56
C PHE A 52 -18.17 -3.96 -1.40
N CYS A 53 -17.91 -3.49 -0.18
CA CYS A 53 -18.35 -4.15 1.04
C CYS A 53 -19.55 -3.38 1.59
N CYS A 54 -20.72 -4.04 1.66
CA CYS A 54 -21.94 -3.44 2.22
C CYS A 54 -21.78 -3.09 3.70
N GLU A 55 -21.10 -3.95 4.46
CA GLU A 55 -20.96 -3.84 5.92
C GLU A 55 -19.92 -2.78 6.32
N GLN A 56 -18.95 -2.51 5.43
CA GLN A 56 -17.83 -1.58 5.67
C GLN A 56 -16.97 -1.93 6.90
N ILE A 57 -16.95 -3.21 7.30
CA ILE A 57 -16.17 -3.72 8.44
C ILE A 57 -14.92 -4.42 7.90
N PRO A 58 -13.70 -4.00 8.29
CA PRO A 58 -12.49 -4.64 7.79
C PRO A 58 -12.26 -6.03 8.42
N GLN A 59 -12.10 -7.06 7.59
CA GLN A 59 -11.76 -8.44 7.98
C GLN A 59 -10.31 -8.80 7.63
N TYR A 60 -9.35 -7.95 8.03
CA TYR A 60 -7.94 -8.13 7.66
C TYR A 60 -7.35 -9.46 8.15
N GLN A 61 -7.61 -9.84 9.39
CA GLN A 61 -7.01 -11.01 10.01
C GLN A 61 -7.39 -12.30 9.28
N GLU A 62 -8.68 -12.50 8.99
CA GLU A 62 -9.18 -13.69 8.30
C GLU A 62 -8.60 -13.79 6.89
N HIS A 63 -8.67 -12.69 6.13
CA HIS A 63 -8.27 -12.65 4.72
C HIS A 63 -6.76 -12.78 4.50
N LEU A 64 -5.95 -12.11 5.32
CA LEU A 64 -4.50 -12.08 5.14
C LEU A 64 -3.81 -13.30 5.79
N ASN A 65 -4.48 -14.00 6.71
CA ASN A 65 -3.98 -15.29 7.21
C ASN A 65 -3.95 -16.36 6.12
N THR A 66 -4.89 -16.37 5.18
CA THR A 66 -4.84 -17.26 4.01
C THR A 66 -3.56 -17.04 3.20
N LEU A 67 -3.13 -15.78 3.04
CA LEU A 67 -1.87 -15.46 2.35
C LEU A 67 -0.64 -15.93 3.13
N ASN A 68 -0.69 -15.90 4.47
CA ASN A 68 0.38 -16.48 5.29
C ASN A 68 0.50 -18.00 5.08
N GLU A 69 -0.63 -18.71 4.97
CA GLU A 69 -0.67 -20.16 4.70
C GLU A 69 -0.12 -20.49 3.31
N GLU A 70 -0.45 -19.66 2.31
CA GLU A 70 0.09 -19.73 0.95
C GLU A 70 1.55 -19.24 0.84
N LYS A 71 2.08 -18.66 1.93
CA LYS A 71 3.41 -18.05 2.04
C LYS A 71 3.66 -16.95 1.00
N ILE A 72 2.64 -16.14 0.77
CA ILE A 72 2.72 -14.93 -0.06
C ILE A 72 2.78 -13.73 0.87
N TYR A 73 3.75 -12.86 0.66
CA TYR A 73 3.86 -11.59 1.38
C TYR A 73 4.14 -10.44 0.41
N VAL A 74 3.37 -9.37 0.54
CA VAL A 74 3.48 -8.14 -0.24
C VAL A 74 4.00 -7.02 0.67
N THR A 75 5.11 -6.39 0.30
CA THR A 75 5.60 -5.20 1.02
C THR A 75 4.74 -3.97 0.67
N PRO A 76 4.68 -2.95 1.53
CA PRO A 76 4.07 -1.68 1.16
C PRO A 76 4.80 -1.07 -0.06
N ALA A 77 4.06 -0.35 -0.91
CA ALA A 77 4.61 0.25 -2.11
C ALA A 77 5.09 1.68 -1.85
N ARG A 78 6.29 1.99 -2.33
CA ARG A 78 6.91 3.32 -2.30
C ARG A 78 6.79 3.96 -3.66
N ALA A 79 6.45 5.26 -3.72
CA ALA A 79 6.57 6.00 -4.97
C ALA A 79 8.05 6.11 -5.39
N ILE A 80 8.36 5.70 -6.62
CA ILE A 80 9.64 5.99 -7.29
C ILE A 80 9.57 7.41 -7.85
N ILE A 81 8.51 7.70 -8.59
CA ILE A 81 8.23 9.00 -9.20
C ILE A 81 6.78 9.33 -8.90
N HIS A 82 6.50 10.53 -8.39
CA HIS A 82 5.14 10.98 -8.20
C HIS A 82 5.03 12.49 -8.32
N THR A 83 3.87 12.93 -8.80
CA THR A 83 3.42 14.32 -8.68
C THR A 83 2.10 14.33 -7.94
N ALA A 84 1.79 15.44 -7.27
CA ALA A 84 0.53 15.61 -6.57
C ALA A 84 -0.23 16.82 -7.13
N VAL A 85 -1.55 16.67 -7.26
CA VAL A 85 -2.47 17.73 -7.64
C VAL A 85 -3.42 18.03 -6.50
N LEU A 86 -3.77 19.31 -6.33
CA LEU A 86 -4.72 19.75 -5.32
C LEU A 86 -6.06 20.06 -5.97
N ASN A 87 -7.01 19.15 -5.85
CA ASN A 87 -8.37 19.32 -6.36
C ASN A 87 -9.27 19.90 -5.27
N THR A 88 -10.12 20.85 -5.65
CA THR A 88 -11.15 21.39 -4.75
C THR A 88 -12.49 20.80 -5.17
N TRP A 89 -13.17 20.16 -4.23
CA TRP A 89 -14.51 19.64 -4.45
C TRP A 89 -15.51 20.39 -3.59
N LYS A 90 -16.71 20.56 -4.12
CA LYS A 90 -17.84 21.17 -3.42
C LYS A 90 -19.05 20.30 -3.68
N TYR A 91 -19.86 20.11 -2.65
CA TYR A 91 -21.13 19.43 -2.80
C TYR A 91 -22.02 20.28 -3.72
N GLY A 92 -22.30 19.75 -4.92
CA GLY A 92 -23.17 20.42 -5.88
C GLY A 92 -24.61 20.40 -5.38
N ASN A 93 -25.28 21.54 -5.44
CA ASN A 93 -26.73 21.59 -5.35
C ASN A 93 -27.27 21.82 -6.76
N ASN A 94 -28.12 20.92 -7.25
CA ASN A 94 -28.72 21.04 -8.60
C ASN A 94 -29.83 22.10 -8.67
N ASN A 95 -30.27 22.65 -7.54
CA ASN A 95 -31.28 23.70 -7.53
C ASN A 95 -30.67 25.02 -8.02
N TYR A 96 -31.31 25.66 -8.99
CA TYR A 96 -30.92 26.97 -9.53
C TYR A 96 -31.07 28.12 -8.53
N HIS A 97 -31.93 27.95 -7.53
CA HIS A 97 -32.15 28.89 -6.44
C HIS A 97 -31.98 28.14 -5.12
N VAL A 98 -31.02 28.58 -4.32
CA VAL A 98 -30.68 27.95 -3.04
C VAL A 98 -30.75 29.03 -1.95
N GLU A 99 -31.76 28.95 -1.11
CA GLU A 99 -31.74 29.67 0.16
C GLU A 99 -30.75 28.96 1.08
N MET A 100 -29.85 29.72 1.70
CA MET A 100 -28.84 29.17 2.61
C MET A 100 -29.49 28.77 3.94
N GLU A 101 -30.12 27.60 3.97
CA GLU A 101 -30.57 26.97 5.22
C GLU A 101 -29.37 26.41 5.99
N LYS A 102 -29.37 26.56 7.33
CA LYS A 102 -28.39 25.90 8.18
C LYS A 102 -28.60 24.39 8.13
N THR A 103 -27.66 23.68 7.51
CA THR A 103 -27.65 22.22 7.44
C THR A 103 -27.71 21.62 8.86
N LYS A 104 -28.77 20.87 9.17
CA LYS A 104 -28.94 20.20 10.47
C LYS A 104 -28.00 19.01 10.70
N LYS A 105 -27.40 18.49 9.62
CA LYS A 105 -26.45 17.37 9.65
C LYS A 105 -25.03 17.88 9.36
N ASN A 106 -24.05 17.34 10.07
CA ASN A 106 -22.63 17.64 9.84
C ASN A 106 -22.10 16.93 8.59
N ILE A 107 -22.61 17.32 7.42
CA ILE A 107 -22.17 16.82 6.12
C ILE A 107 -21.15 17.82 5.56
N PRO A 108 -19.92 17.39 5.21
CA PRO A 108 -18.94 18.29 4.66
C PRO A 108 -19.41 18.87 3.32
N SER A 109 -19.52 20.19 3.25
CA SER A 109 -20.05 20.92 2.08
C SER A 109 -19.00 21.21 1.01
N PHE A 110 -17.73 21.28 1.38
CA PHE A 110 -16.60 21.40 0.47
C PHE A 110 -15.31 20.91 1.13
N GLY A 111 -14.33 20.55 0.30
CA GLY A 111 -13.02 20.12 0.74
C GLY A 111 -11.98 20.22 -0.36
N ARG A 112 -10.75 19.92 0.02
CA ARG A 112 -9.61 19.81 -0.90
C ARG A 112 -9.01 18.44 -0.79
N ALA A 113 -8.82 17.77 -1.91
CA ALA A 113 -8.13 16.50 -2.01
C ALA A 113 -6.76 16.74 -2.66
N LYS A 114 -5.69 16.40 -1.95
CA LYS A 114 -4.35 16.31 -2.52
C LYS A 114 -4.15 14.86 -2.97
N GLU A 115 -4.20 14.68 -4.27
CA GLU A 115 -4.22 13.39 -4.95
C GLU A 115 -2.89 13.16 -5.65
N ILE A 116 -2.53 11.90 -5.87
CA ILE A 116 -1.37 11.54 -6.68
C ILE A 116 -1.82 11.48 -8.15
N THR A 117 -1.09 12.15 -9.04
CA THR A 117 -1.47 12.27 -10.45
C THR A 117 -1.22 10.97 -11.22
N PRO A 118 -1.86 10.80 -12.40
CA PRO A 118 -1.46 9.81 -13.39
C PRO A 118 0.05 9.87 -13.71
N GLU A 119 0.57 8.80 -14.27
CA GLU A 119 1.99 8.56 -14.61
C GLU A 119 2.93 8.46 -13.39
N SER A 120 2.38 8.57 -12.18
CA SER A 120 3.15 8.26 -10.97
C SER A 120 3.41 6.75 -10.90
N VAL A 121 4.64 6.39 -10.52
CA VAL A 121 5.11 5.00 -10.46
C VAL A 121 5.43 4.63 -9.02
N PHE A 122 4.89 3.50 -8.57
CA PHE A 122 5.18 2.89 -7.28
C PHE A 122 5.88 1.56 -7.47
N GLU A 123 6.70 1.16 -6.50
CA GLU A 123 7.35 -0.15 -6.45
C GLU A 123 7.12 -0.80 -5.09
N CYS A 124 6.72 -2.07 -5.12
CA CYS A 124 6.70 -2.98 -3.98
C CYS A 124 7.36 -4.31 -4.35
N PHE A 125 7.62 -5.13 -3.34
CA PHE A 125 8.17 -6.46 -3.49
C PHE A 125 7.17 -7.51 -3.03
N ILE A 126 7.10 -8.60 -3.77
CA ILE A 126 6.24 -9.74 -3.47
C ILE A 126 7.14 -10.95 -3.27
N ILE A 127 7.04 -11.57 -2.10
CA ILE A 127 7.75 -12.78 -1.72
C ILE A 127 6.75 -13.93 -1.79
N SER A 128 7.09 -15.01 -2.48
CA SER A 128 6.22 -16.17 -2.64
C SER A 128 7.01 -17.47 -2.71
N ASP A 129 6.46 -18.56 -2.20
CA ASP A 129 7.05 -19.91 -2.34
C ASP A 129 6.71 -20.59 -3.68
N HIS A 130 5.79 -20.01 -4.45
CA HIS A 130 5.31 -20.50 -5.74
C HIS A 130 5.22 -19.36 -6.77
N PRO A 131 5.32 -19.66 -8.07
CA PRO A 131 5.25 -18.64 -9.10
C PRO A 131 3.90 -17.95 -9.12
N LEU A 132 3.90 -16.61 -9.15
CA LEU A 132 2.70 -15.79 -9.10
C LEU A 132 2.36 -15.22 -10.48
N GLN A 133 1.08 -15.22 -10.81
CA GLN A 133 0.52 -14.47 -11.92
C GLN A 133 -0.44 -13.42 -11.38
N LEU A 134 -0.21 -12.17 -11.73
CA LEU A 134 -1.00 -11.04 -11.28
C LEU A 134 -1.77 -10.42 -12.46
N PRO A 135 -2.94 -9.82 -12.21
CA PRO A 135 -3.66 -9.11 -13.24
C PRO A 135 -2.87 -7.89 -13.72
N LYS A 136 -2.89 -7.65 -15.03
CA LYS A 136 -2.23 -6.48 -15.64
C LYS A 136 -2.83 -5.14 -15.18
N TRP A 137 -4.13 -5.12 -14.89
CA TRP A 137 -4.85 -3.91 -14.51
C TRP A 137 -5.52 -4.10 -13.17
N ILE A 138 -5.30 -3.15 -12.27
CA ILE A 138 -5.89 -3.15 -10.93
C ILE A 138 -6.59 -1.83 -10.64
N ARG A 139 -7.37 -1.83 -9.56
CA ARG A 139 -8.09 -0.66 -9.04
C ARG A 139 -7.63 -0.37 -7.62
N LEU A 140 -7.31 0.88 -7.34
CA LEU A 140 -6.67 1.32 -6.10
C LEU A 140 -7.35 2.55 -5.50
N GLY A 141 -7.32 2.66 -4.18
CA GLY A 141 -7.79 3.84 -3.45
C GLY A 141 -9.32 3.97 -3.37
N LYS A 142 -9.78 5.05 -2.75
CA LYS A 142 -11.20 5.31 -2.50
C LYS A 142 -12.00 5.58 -3.78
N TRP A 143 -11.34 6.07 -4.83
CA TRP A 143 -11.97 6.40 -6.12
C TRP A 143 -11.72 5.37 -7.21
N MET A 144 -11.19 4.19 -6.85
CA MET A 144 -10.94 3.10 -7.81
C MET A 144 -10.06 3.56 -8.98
N SER A 145 -8.98 4.28 -8.68
CA SER A 145 -7.97 4.68 -9.65
C SER A 145 -7.42 3.46 -10.37
N LYS A 146 -7.28 3.56 -11.69
CA LYS A 146 -6.74 2.49 -12.53
C LYS A 146 -5.22 2.51 -12.48
N ALA A 147 -4.59 1.36 -12.28
CA ALA A 147 -3.15 1.20 -12.36
C ALA A 147 -2.74 -0.01 -13.22
N GLU A 148 -1.66 0.13 -13.96
CA GLU A 148 -1.00 -0.97 -14.67
C GLU A 148 -0.01 -1.65 -13.73
N VAL A 149 0.00 -2.98 -13.73
CA VAL A 149 0.92 -3.82 -12.94
C VAL A 149 1.97 -4.40 -13.87
N LYS A 150 3.24 -4.18 -13.54
CA LYS A 150 4.40 -4.78 -14.19
C LYS A 150 5.15 -5.61 -13.17
N LEU A 151 5.23 -6.92 -13.40
CA LEU A 151 5.88 -7.87 -12.51
C LEU A 151 7.20 -8.33 -13.12
N THR A 152 8.29 -8.20 -12.37
CA THR A 152 9.63 -8.64 -12.78
C THR A 152 10.20 -9.56 -11.69
N GLU A 153 10.55 -10.80 -12.03
CA GLU A 153 11.22 -11.71 -11.10
C GLU A 153 12.68 -11.27 -10.87
N LEU A 154 13.11 -11.25 -9.61
CA LEU A 154 14.44 -10.82 -9.21
C LEU A 154 15.36 -12.02 -8.98
N SER A 155 16.62 -11.90 -9.40
CA SER A 155 17.63 -12.93 -9.21
C SER A 155 18.14 -12.94 -7.77
N LEU A 156 17.84 -14.01 -7.03
CA LEU A 156 18.22 -14.14 -5.62
C LEU A 156 19.64 -14.68 -5.44
N SER A 157 20.35 -14.11 -4.48
CA SER A 157 21.57 -14.70 -3.93
C SER A 157 21.27 -15.53 -2.68
N LYS A 158 22.27 -16.29 -2.21
CA LYS A 158 22.16 -17.05 -0.95
C LYS A 158 21.76 -16.11 0.19
N GLN A 159 20.76 -16.53 0.96
CA GLN A 159 20.28 -15.82 2.14
C GLN A 159 21.44 -15.57 3.12
N LYS A 160 21.46 -14.37 3.71
CA LYS A 160 22.46 -13.94 4.68
C LYS A 160 21.77 -13.37 5.91
N GLU A 161 22.51 -13.31 7.00
CA GLU A 161 22.10 -12.68 8.23
C GLU A 161 23.17 -11.66 8.61
N ASP A 162 22.78 -10.39 8.78
CA ASP A 162 23.68 -9.28 9.10
C ASP A 162 22.86 -8.05 9.54
N LEU A 163 23.56 -7.00 9.92
CA LEU A 163 23.01 -5.65 10.03
C LEU A 163 22.83 -5.03 8.64
N PHE A 164 21.64 -4.50 8.37
CA PHE A 164 21.38 -3.81 7.10
C PHE A 164 20.33 -2.71 7.22
N ILE A 165 20.26 -1.90 6.16
CA ILE A 165 19.27 -0.83 6.01
C ILE A 165 18.32 -1.21 4.89
N TYR A 166 17.02 -1.13 5.17
CA TYR A 166 15.96 -1.32 4.20
C TYR A 166 15.29 0.02 3.87
N PRO A 167 15.45 0.55 2.64
CA PRO A 167 15.00 1.90 2.29
C PRO A 167 13.52 1.98 1.91
N TYR A 168 12.83 0.85 1.80
CA TYR A 168 11.40 0.80 1.47
C TYR A 168 10.55 0.76 2.75
N PRO A 169 9.27 1.17 2.65
CA PRO A 169 8.35 1.05 3.76
C PRO A 169 8.09 -0.41 4.13
N LEU A 170 7.96 -0.69 5.42
CA LEU A 170 7.57 -1.96 6.01
C LEU A 170 6.43 -1.74 7.00
N ASN A 171 5.61 -2.77 7.16
CA ASN A 171 4.69 -2.82 8.28
C ASN A 171 5.48 -3.27 9.53
N PRO A 172 5.53 -2.46 10.60
CA PRO A 172 6.27 -2.82 11.81
C PRO A 172 5.78 -4.15 12.41
N LEU A 173 4.46 -4.41 12.39
CA LEU A 173 3.89 -5.64 12.95
C LEU A 173 4.43 -6.90 12.26
N ASP A 174 4.77 -6.80 10.98
CA ASP A 174 5.16 -7.93 10.15
C ASP A 174 6.67 -8.23 10.26
N VAL A 175 7.48 -7.26 10.72
CA VAL A 175 8.95 -7.36 10.77
C VAL A 175 9.53 -7.45 12.18
N MET A 176 8.91 -6.82 13.19
CA MET A 176 9.48 -6.72 14.55
C MET A 176 9.62 -8.07 15.28
N PHE A 177 8.89 -9.10 14.86
CA PHE A 177 9.00 -10.44 15.46
C PHE A 177 10.13 -11.28 14.87
N THR A 178 10.59 -10.95 13.66
CA THR A 178 11.62 -11.72 12.95
C THR A 178 12.96 -11.00 12.90
N HIS A 179 12.97 -9.68 13.07
CA HIS A 179 14.16 -8.85 13.03
C HIS A 179 14.24 -7.92 14.23
N GLU A 180 15.46 -7.67 14.69
CA GLU A 180 15.73 -6.63 15.67
C GLU A 180 15.76 -5.27 14.96
N VAL A 181 14.70 -4.49 15.14
CA VAL A 181 14.57 -3.15 14.56
C VAL A 181 15.29 -2.12 15.44
N ILE A 182 16.31 -1.47 14.89
CA ILE A 182 17.22 -0.56 15.63
C ILE A 182 16.81 0.90 15.45
N SER A 183 16.58 1.33 14.21
CA SER A 183 16.19 2.71 13.90
C SER A 183 15.29 2.78 12.67
N TYR A 184 14.38 3.76 12.62
CA TYR A 184 13.43 3.93 11.52
C TYR A 184 12.76 5.31 11.53
N ASP A 185 12.23 5.70 10.37
CA ASP A 185 11.27 6.81 10.25
C ASP A 185 9.84 6.29 10.24
N VAL A 186 8.90 7.02 10.84
CA VAL A 186 7.48 6.65 10.85
C VAL A 186 6.68 7.37 9.76
N ILE A 187 5.90 6.60 9.00
CA ILE A 187 4.87 7.10 8.10
C ILE A 187 3.51 6.87 8.75
N ASN A 188 3.01 7.91 9.43
CA ASN A 188 1.67 7.86 10.02
C ASN A 188 0.61 7.69 8.94
N MET A 189 -0.14 6.59 9.03
CA MET A 189 -1.30 6.25 8.22
C MET A 189 -2.11 5.10 8.84
N PRO A 190 -3.43 5.00 8.57
CA PRO A 190 -4.21 3.79 8.88
C PRO A 190 -3.97 2.67 7.85
N PRO A 191 -4.28 1.40 8.17
CA PRO A 191 -4.74 0.91 9.48
C PRO A 191 -3.61 0.82 10.51
N VAL A 192 -2.36 0.65 10.06
CA VAL A 192 -1.17 0.61 10.90
C VAL A 192 -0.14 1.59 10.31
N SER A 193 0.50 2.37 11.16
CA SER A 193 1.59 3.26 10.71
C SER A 193 2.75 2.43 10.18
N LEU A 194 3.24 2.78 9.00
CA LEU A 194 4.38 2.10 8.39
C LEU A 194 5.70 2.70 8.89
N ILE A 195 6.78 1.94 8.78
CA ILE A 195 8.15 2.38 9.05
C ILE A 195 8.96 2.37 7.76
N ARG A 196 9.91 3.28 7.58
CA ARG A 196 10.83 3.32 6.41
C ARG A 196 12.25 3.61 6.85
N ASN A 197 13.21 3.45 5.94
CA ASN A 197 14.64 3.62 6.21
C ASN A 197 15.06 2.81 7.44
N VAL A 198 14.59 1.56 7.49
CA VAL A 198 14.67 0.72 8.68
C VAL A 198 16.07 0.14 8.76
N GLN A 199 16.81 0.46 9.83
CA GLN A 199 18.02 -0.25 10.19
C GLN A 199 17.63 -1.42 11.11
N MET A 200 18.00 -2.63 10.72
CA MET A 200 17.66 -3.83 11.47
C MET A 200 18.70 -4.94 11.30
N CYS A 201 18.73 -5.85 12.28
CA CYS A 201 19.51 -7.07 12.25
C CYS A 201 18.59 -8.27 12.01
N GLY A 202 18.98 -9.15 11.09
CA GLY A 202 18.26 -10.39 10.83
C GLY A 202 18.53 -10.96 9.44
N GLU A 203 17.74 -11.95 9.05
CA GLU A 203 17.91 -12.66 7.79
C GLU A 203 17.33 -11.87 6.60
N TYR A 204 18.10 -11.74 5.51
CA TYR A 204 17.67 -11.06 4.30
C TYR A 204 18.06 -11.84 3.03
N TYR A 205 17.32 -11.55 1.96
CA TYR A 205 17.61 -11.97 0.60
C TYR A 205 18.37 -10.85 -0.13
N PRO A 206 19.67 -11.06 -0.46
CA PRO A 206 20.39 -10.15 -1.32
C PRO A 206 19.91 -10.32 -2.77
N ILE A 207 19.68 -9.22 -3.47
CA ILE A 207 19.28 -9.24 -4.88
C ILE A 207 20.52 -9.06 -5.76
N SER A 208 20.78 -10.05 -6.61
CA SER A 208 21.97 -10.05 -7.49
C SER A 208 21.92 -8.89 -8.50
N ASP A 209 20.71 -8.55 -8.96
CA ASP A 209 20.46 -7.48 -9.93
C ASP A 209 20.48 -6.07 -9.31
N ARG A 210 20.35 -5.97 -7.97
CA ARG A 210 20.31 -4.72 -7.20
C ARG A 210 21.06 -4.91 -5.88
N THR A 211 22.38 -4.76 -5.93
CA THR A 211 23.27 -5.03 -4.79
C THR A 211 23.04 -4.14 -3.57
N ASP A 212 22.42 -2.98 -3.78
CA ASP A 212 22.01 -2.02 -2.74
C ASP A 212 20.75 -2.48 -2.00
N LEU A 213 19.98 -3.40 -2.58
CA LEU A 213 18.71 -3.85 -2.03
C LEU A 213 18.85 -5.20 -1.31
N LYS A 214 18.52 -5.18 -0.02
CA LYS A 214 18.47 -6.35 0.86
C LYS A 214 17.04 -6.51 1.36
N ILE A 215 16.31 -7.53 0.90
CA ILE A 215 14.90 -7.71 1.26
C ILE A 215 14.80 -8.57 2.53
N PRO A 216 14.15 -8.11 3.62
CA PRO A 216 14.01 -8.92 4.82
C PRO A 216 13.28 -10.23 4.53
N ALA A 217 13.79 -11.32 5.09
CA ALA A 217 13.20 -12.64 4.97
C ALA A 217 12.12 -12.88 6.04
N ARG A 218 11.42 -14.01 5.97
CA ARG A 218 10.47 -14.45 7.01
C ARG A 218 9.40 -13.40 7.38
N LEU A 219 9.02 -12.55 6.43
CA LEU A 219 7.92 -11.61 6.62
C LEU A 219 6.60 -12.38 6.59
N SER A 220 5.70 -12.02 7.51
CA SER A 220 4.36 -12.62 7.61
C SER A 220 3.39 -11.56 8.10
N TYR A 221 2.15 -11.59 7.65
CA TYR A 221 1.11 -10.68 8.15
C TYR A 221 0.81 -10.99 9.61
N ARG A 222 0.93 -9.98 10.47
CA ARG A 222 0.57 -10.05 11.88
C ARG A 222 -0.47 -9.00 12.23
N PHE A 223 -1.27 -9.31 13.25
CA PHE A 223 -2.38 -8.49 13.73
C PHE A 223 -2.18 -8.29 15.23
N GLY A 224 -2.47 -7.08 15.72
CA GLY A 224 -2.38 -6.69 17.13
C GLY A 224 -3.69 -6.11 17.63
#